data_AF-A0A7X8IWV2-F1
#
_entry.id   AF-A0A7X8IWV2-F1
#
_cell.length_a   1.000
_cell.length_b   1.000
_cell.length_c   1.000
_cell.angle_alpha   90.00
_cell.angle_beta   90.00
_cell.angle_gamma   90.00
#
_symmetry.space_group_name_H-M   'P 1'
#
loop_
_entity.id
_entity.type
_entity.pdbx_description
1 polymer ?
#
loop_
_entity_poly.entity_id
_entity_poly.type
_entity_poly.pdbx_seq_one_letter_code
_entity_poly.pdbx_strand_id
1 'polypeptide(L)'
;MRVNLVLDGSGALVSASAQGHALHGSAGTDIVCAAVSVLMRTAPAVLEESGVPLRVETAGRGTLSMTVVACRQADYPLLRYTAHFLQRGIGALAREYPESVGVHEKIVENSSIEVLED
;
A
#
# COMPACT_ATOMS: atom_id res chain seq x y z
N MET A 1 10.68 1.81 -9.86
CA MET A 1 9.33 1.93 -9.28
C MET A 1 9.45 2.44 -7.85
N ARG A 2 8.54 3.31 -7.43
CA ARG A 2 8.52 3.86 -6.07
C ARG A 2 7.23 3.47 -5.37
N VAL A 3 7.34 2.93 -4.16
CA VAL A 3 6.22 2.63 -3.28
C VAL A 3 6.31 3.50 -2.04
N ASN A 4 5.22 4.18 -1.68
CA ASN A 4 5.12 4.95 -0.45
C ASN A 4 4.05 4.34 0.45
N LEU A 5 4.40 4.10 1.71
CA LEU A 5 3.48 3.65 2.75
C LEU A 5 3.36 4.76 3.79
N VAL A 6 2.12 5.08 4.16
CA VAL A 6 1.81 6.02 5.24
C VAL A 6 1.10 5.24 6.34
N LEU A 7 1.62 5.35 7.55
CA LEU A 7 1.10 4.69 8.74
C LEU A 7 0.75 5.75 9.79
N ASP A 8 -0.21 5.44 10.66
CA ASP A 8 -0.45 6.26 11.85
C ASP A 8 0.55 5.92 12.98
N GLY A 9 0.49 6.65 14.10
CA GLY A 9 1.34 6.41 15.27
C GLY A 9 1.16 5.03 15.92
N SER A 10 0.11 4.30 15.58
CA SER A 10 -0.14 2.93 16.05
C SER A 10 0.38 1.86 15.08
N GLY A 11 0.90 2.26 13.92
CA GLY A 11 1.33 1.37 12.84
C GLY A 11 0.19 0.88 11.94
N ALA A 12 -1.00 1.46 12.03
CA ALA A 12 -2.09 1.13 11.13
C ALA A 12 -1.88 1.79 9.76
N LEU A 13 -2.23 1.08 8.68
CA LEU A 13 -2.13 1.62 7.33
C LEU A 13 -3.10 2.80 7.14
N VAL A 14 -2.57 3.95 6.73
CA VAL A 14 -3.35 5.14 6.33
C VAL A 14 -3.49 5.19 4.82
N SER A 15 -2.38 5.04 4.10
CA SER A 15 -2.39 4.99 2.64
C SER A 15 -1.19 4.22 2.10
N ALA A 16 -1.35 3.72 0.89
CA ALA A 16 -0.28 3.12 0.12
C ALA A 16 -0.36 3.62 -1.31
N SER A 17 0.78 3.95 -1.92
CA SER A 17 0.85 4.35 -3.32
C SER A 17 2.04 3.72 -4.01
N ALA A 18 1.90 3.44 -5.30
CA ALA A 18 2.97 2.96 -6.12
C ALA A 18 2.96 3.67 -7.48
N GLN A 19 4.16 4.07 -7.92
CA GLN A 19 4.40 4.85 -9.14
C GLN A 19 5.48 4.19 -10.00
N GLY A 20 5.25 4.18 -11.32
CA GLY A 20 6.20 3.66 -12.31
C GLY A 20 5.91 2.22 -12.76
N HIS A 21 4.70 1.72 -12.55
CA HIS A 21 4.27 0.37 -12.94
C HIS A 21 4.00 0.17 -14.45
N ALA A 22 3.91 1.25 -15.24
CA ALA A 22 3.49 1.18 -16.65
C ALA A 22 4.61 1.46 -17.65
N LEU A 23 5.86 1.57 -17.19
CA LEU A 23 7.01 1.71 -18.08
C LEU A 23 7.45 0.31 -18.51
N HIS A 24 7.45 0.07 -19.83
CA HIS A 24 8.02 -1.13 -20.44
C HIS A 24 9.51 -1.19 -20.07
N GLY A 25 9.86 -2.08 -19.14
CA GLY A 25 11.23 -2.24 -18.66
C GLY A 25 11.99 -3.32 -19.41
N SER A 26 13.31 -3.32 -19.27
CA SER A 26 14.18 -4.43 -19.69
C SER A 26 13.81 -5.73 -18.97
N ALA A 27 14.24 -6.87 -19.52
CA ALA A 27 14.01 -8.20 -18.95
C ALA A 27 14.31 -8.24 -17.43
N GLY A 28 13.37 -8.77 -16.64
CA GLY A 28 13.43 -8.80 -15.16
C GLY A 28 12.63 -7.68 -14.47
N THR A 29 12.44 -6.53 -15.12
CA THR A 29 11.62 -5.42 -14.59
C THR A 29 10.14 -5.81 -14.51
N ASP A 30 9.66 -6.58 -15.48
CA ASP A 30 8.25 -7.00 -15.56
C ASP A 30 7.84 -7.88 -14.36
N ILE A 31 8.72 -8.76 -13.89
CA ILE A 31 8.46 -9.67 -12.76
C ILE A 31 8.30 -8.87 -11.46
N VAL A 32 9.18 -7.89 -11.25
CA VAL A 32 9.14 -6.99 -10.09
C VAL A 32 7.89 -6.10 -10.13
N CYS A 33 7.59 -5.51 -11.28
CA CYS A 33 6.38 -4.72 -11.50
C CYS A 33 5.11 -5.54 -11.26
N ALA A 34 5.07 -6.79 -11.73
CA ALA A 34 3.96 -7.72 -11.49
C ALA A 34 3.84 -8.04 -10.00
N ALA A 35 4.94 -8.36 -9.31
CA ALA A 35 4.92 -8.66 -7.88
C ALA A 35 4.38 -7.50 -7.04
N VAL A 36 4.85 -6.27 -7.27
CA VAL A 36 4.30 -5.10 -6.57
C VAL A 36 2.86 -4.83 -6.97
N SER A 37 2.49 -5.06 -8.24
CA SER A 37 1.09 -4.90 -8.67
C SER A 37 0.16 -5.87 -7.94
N VAL A 38 0.57 -7.13 -7.74
CA VAL A 38 -0.20 -8.10 -6.96
C VAL A 38 -0.34 -7.63 -5.52
N LEU A 39 0.75 -7.27 -4.84
CA LEU A 39 0.71 -6.80 -3.45
C LEU A 39 -0.20 -5.57 -3.29
N MET A 40 -0.05 -4.57 -4.16
CA MET A 40 -0.78 -3.31 -4.10
C MET A 40 -2.25 -3.42 -4.50
N ARG A 41 -2.66 -4.50 -5.20
CA ARG A 41 -4.07 -4.76 -5.57
C ARG A 41 -4.76 -5.73 -4.63
N THR A 42 -4.04 -6.70 -4.08
CA THR A 42 -4.59 -7.67 -3.13
C THR A 42 -4.83 -7.05 -1.76
N ALA A 43 -3.91 -6.23 -1.25
CA ALA A 43 -4.08 -5.57 0.04
C ALA A 43 -5.37 -4.72 0.15
N PRO A 44 -5.70 -3.81 -0.80
CA PRO A 44 -6.94 -3.05 -0.72
C PRO A 44 -8.17 -3.93 -0.95
N ALA A 45 -8.10 -4.95 -1.81
CA ALA A 45 -9.21 -5.87 -2.03
C ALA A 45 -9.64 -6.59 -0.73
N VAL A 46 -8.67 -7.08 0.06
CA VAL A 46 -8.96 -7.70 1.37
C VAL A 46 -9.60 -6.72 2.35
N LEU A 47 -9.15 -5.46 2.36
CA LEU A 47 -9.74 -4.42 3.19
C LEU A 47 -11.18 -4.10 2.78
N GLU A 48 -11.44 -3.96 1.48
CA GLU A 48 -12.79 -3.74 0.93
C GLU A 48 -13.73 -4.91 1.23
N GLU A 49 -13.28 -6.16 1.04
CA GLU A 49 -14.02 -7.38 1.40
C GLU A 49 -14.34 -7.45 2.90
N SER A 50 -13.47 -6.87 3.73
CA SER A 50 -13.67 -6.78 5.19
C SER A 50 -14.55 -5.60 5.60
N GLY A 51 -15.06 -4.82 4.65
CA GLY A 51 -15.95 -3.68 4.90
C GLY A 51 -15.24 -2.38 5.28
N VAL A 52 -13.92 -2.29 5.10
CA VAL A 52 -13.15 -1.05 5.37
C VAL A 52 -13.30 -0.08 4.19
N PRO A 53 -13.87 1.12 4.38
CA PRO A 53 -14.03 2.09 3.29
C PRO A 53 -12.69 2.62 2.78
N LEU A 54 -12.42 2.42 1.49
CA LEU A 54 -11.21 2.91 0.81
C LEU A 54 -11.54 3.93 -0.29
N ARG A 55 -10.57 4.81 -0.55
CA ARG A 55 -10.48 5.57 -1.79
C ARG A 55 -9.32 5.01 -2.60
N VAL A 56 -9.63 4.38 -3.73
CA VAL A 56 -8.64 3.86 -4.68
C VAL A 56 -8.58 4.77 -5.90
N GLU A 57 -7.38 5.22 -6.24
CA GLU A 57 -7.14 6.07 -7.41
C GLU A 57 -6.15 5.39 -8.36
N THR A 58 -6.56 5.27 -9.62
CA THR A 58 -5.72 4.81 -10.72
C THR A 58 -5.54 5.97 -11.70
N ALA A 59 -4.82 7.01 -11.27
CA ALA A 59 -4.57 8.19 -12.09
C ALA A 59 -3.55 7.85 -13.20
N GLY A 60 -4.06 7.52 -14.40
CA GLY A 60 -3.25 7.34 -15.61
C GLY A 60 -2.31 6.12 -15.61
N ARG A 61 -1.56 5.94 -16.71
CA ARG A 61 -0.65 4.80 -16.89
C ARG A 61 0.43 4.79 -15.80
N GLY A 62 0.33 3.86 -14.85
CA GLY A 62 1.43 3.47 -13.96
C GLY A 62 1.38 3.97 -12.52
N THR A 63 0.25 4.54 -12.10
CA THR A 63 0.01 4.95 -10.71
C THR A 63 -1.16 4.17 -10.11
N LEU A 64 -0.96 3.62 -8.92
CA LEU A 64 -1.99 3.03 -8.08
C LEU A 64 -1.85 3.59 -6.67
N SER A 65 -2.92 4.15 -6.12
CA SER A 65 -2.97 4.57 -4.71
C SER A 65 -4.25 4.09 -4.06
N MET A 66 -4.14 3.79 -2.76
CA MET A 66 -5.25 3.56 -1.86
C MET A 66 -5.11 4.45 -0.63
N THR A 67 -6.23 4.91 -0.10
CA THR A 67 -6.30 5.61 1.19
C THR A 67 -7.47 5.06 1.97
N VAL A 68 -7.24 4.73 3.24
CA VAL A 68 -8.31 4.35 4.17
C VAL A 68 -9.10 5.61 4.51
N VAL A 69 -10.39 5.62 4.21
CA VAL A 69 -11.26 6.79 4.41
C VAL A 69 -11.81 6.81 5.83
N ALA A 70 -12.28 5.65 6.28
CA ALA A 70 -12.82 5.46 7.61
C ALA A 70 -12.50 4.05 8.11
N CYS A 71 -12.58 3.83 9.42
CA CYS A 71 -12.52 2.50 10.02
C CYS A 71 -13.21 2.48 11.38
N ARG A 72 -13.61 1.29 11.84
CA ARG A 72 -14.01 1.07 13.23
C ARG A 72 -12.81 0.68 14.08
N GLN A 73 -12.94 0.70 15.40
CA GLN A 73 -11.84 0.25 16.27
C GLN A 73 -11.49 -1.22 16.06
N ALA A 74 -12.50 -2.06 15.79
CA ALA A 74 -12.30 -3.46 15.47
C ALA A 74 -11.44 -3.72 14.21
N ASP A 75 -11.30 -2.74 13.31
CA ASP A 75 -10.58 -2.89 12.04
C ASP A 75 -9.06 -2.60 12.18
N TYR A 76 -8.62 -1.95 13.26
CA TYR A 76 -7.21 -1.58 13.47
C TYR A 76 -6.22 -2.76 13.41
N PRO A 77 -6.51 -3.95 13.99
CA PRO A 77 -5.64 -5.10 13.84
C PRO A 77 -5.42 -5.49 12.37
N LEU A 78 -6.48 -5.43 11.54
CA LEU A 78 -6.39 -5.70 10.11
C LEU A 78 -5.56 -4.62 9.40
N LEU A 79 -5.77 -3.34 9.71
CA LEU A 79 -4.98 -2.24 9.13
C LEU A 79 -3.48 -2.35 9.46
N ARG A 80 -3.14 -2.72 10.70
CA ARG A 80 -1.74 -2.98 11.11
C ARG A 80 -1.16 -4.19 10.40
N TYR A 81 -1.93 -5.26 10.26
CA TYR A 81 -1.51 -6.43 9.51
C TYR A 81 -1.24 -6.08 8.04
N THR A 82 -2.13 -5.33 7.41
CA THR A 82 -1.96 -4.90 6.01
C THR A 82 -0.73 -4.01 5.83
N ALA A 83 -0.47 -3.09 6.76
CA ALA A 83 0.78 -2.31 6.77
C ALA A 83 2.01 -3.24 6.84
N HIS A 84 2.05 -4.14 7.82
CA HIS A 84 3.16 -5.07 8.00
C HIS A 84 3.33 -5.99 6.77
N PHE A 85 2.25 -6.49 6.19
CA PHE A 85 2.27 -7.30 4.97
C PHE A 85 2.92 -6.55 3.81
N LEU A 86 2.52 -5.30 3.56
CA LEU A 86 3.11 -4.47 2.50
C LEU A 86 4.57 -4.12 2.79
N GLN A 87 4.92 -3.73 4.02
CA GLN A 87 6.30 -3.47 4.42
C GLN A 87 7.20 -4.69 4.19
N ARG A 88 6.73 -5.88 4.57
CA ARG A 88 7.49 -7.13 4.40
C ARG A 88 7.62 -7.54 2.95
N GLY A 89 6.53 -7.52 2.19
CA GLY A 89 6.52 -7.92 0.78
C GLY A 89 7.34 -6.96 -0.09
N ILE A 90 7.06 -5.66 -0.01
CA ILE A 90 7.76 -4.65 -0.81
C ILE A 90 9.20 -4.48 -0.33
N GLY A 91 9.45 -4.52 0.98
CA GLY A 91 10.81 -4.44 1.53
C GLY A 91 11.67 -5.64 1.11
N ALA A 92 11.10 -6.83 0.92
CA ALA A 92 11.83 -7.97 0.35
C ALA A 92 12.24 -7.69 -1.11
N LEU A 93 11.30 -7.21 -1.93
CA LEU A 93 11.57 -6.84 -3.32
C LEU A 93 12.61 -5.73 -3.44
N ALA A 94 12.57 -4.72 -2.57
CA ALA A 94 13.56 -3.64 -2.56
C ALA A 94 14.96 -4.11 -2.16
N ARG A 95 15.09 -5.14 -1.30
CA ARG A 95 16.39 -5.73 -0.96
C ARG A 95 16.95 -6.60 -2.09
N GLU A 96 16.10 -7.33 -2.78
CA GLU A 96 16.51 -8.23 -3.87
C GLU A 96 16.74 -7.47 -5.19
N TYR A 97 15.95 -6.41 -5.44
CA TYR A 97 15.99 -5.59 -6.65
C TYR A 97 16.05 -4.08 -6.32
N PRO A 98 17.11 -3.60 -5.65
CA PRO A 98 17.22 -2.22 -5.17
C PRO A 98 17.20 -1.17 -6.28
N GLU A 99 17.69 -1.50 -7.47
CA GLU A 99 17.64 -0.61 -8.65
C GLU A 99 16.23 -0.53 -9.27
N SER A 100 15.34 -1.47 -8.95
CA SER A 100 14.00 -1.57 -9.54
C SER A 100 12.90 -1.08 -8.59
N VAL A 101 13.05 -1.23 -7.27
CA VAL A 101 12.04 -0.86 -6.27
C VAL A 101 12.65 -0.03 -5.15
N GLY A 102 12.13 1.17 -4.94
CA GLY A 102 12.33 1.95 -3.72
C GLY A 102 11.08 1.92 -2.85
N VAL A 103 11.26 1.76 -1.53
CA VAL A 103 10.20 1.90 -0.54
C VAL A 103 10.46 3.13 0.33
N HIS A 104 9.41 3.90 0.59
CA HIS A 104 9.45 5.01 1.53
C HIS A 104 8.31 4.86 2.53
N GLU A 105 8.63 4.98 3.81
CA GLU A 105 7.67 4.86 4.90
C GLU A 105 7.59 6.19 5.65
N LYS A 106 6.36 6.59 5.99
CA LYS A 106 6.10 7.79 6.77
C LYS A 106 5.07 7.49 7.86
N ILE A 107 5.40 7.88 9.09
CA ILE A 107 4.45 7.89 10.19
C ILE A 107 3.80 9.28 10.28
N VAL A 108 2.49 9.34 10.46
CA VAL A 108 1.74 10.59 10.70
C VAL A 108 1.12 10.57 12.09
N GLU A 109 1.21 11.70 12.79
CA GLU A 109 0.64 11.87 14.14
C GLU A 109 -0.89 12.02 14.09
N ASN A 110 -1.39 12.75 13.09
CA ASN A 110 -2.82 12.89 12.84
C ASN A 110 -3.21 12.08 11.60
N SER A 111 -3.84 10.93 11.81
CA SER A 111 -4.39 10.11 10.74
C SER A 111 -5.55 10.85 10.06
N SER A 112 -5.62 10.75 8.73
CA SER A 112 -6.77 11.24 7.96
C SER A 112 -7.97 10.27 8.00
N ILE A 113 -7.83 9.13 8.68
CA ILE A 113 -8.88 8.12 8.80
C ILE A 113 -9.95 8.64 9.77
N GLU A 114 -11.20 8.64 9.33
CA GLU A 114 -12.35 8.85 10.19
C GLU A 114 -12.61 7.60 11.05
N VAL A 115 -12.64 7.74 12.37
CA VAL A 115 -12.95 6.61 13.27
C VAL A 115 -14.45 6.58 13.53
N LEU A 116 -15.10 5.50 13.08
CA LEU A 116 -16.53 5.26 13.27
C LEU A 116 -16.78 4.58 14.63
N GLU A 117 -17.95 4.83 15.20
CA GLU A 117 -18.45 4.04 16.34
C GLU A 117 -18.75 2.60 15.86
N ASP A 118 -18.53 1.62 16.75
CA ASP A 118 -18.73 0.19 16.45
C ASP A 118 -20.21 -0.19 16.25
#